data_AF-A0A699T9C6-F1
#
_entry.id   AF-A0A699T9C6-F1
#
_cell.length_a   1.000
_cell.length_b   1.000
_cell.length_c   1.000
_cell.angle_alpha   90.00
_cell.angle_beta   90.00
_cell.angle_gamma   90.00
#
_symmetry.space_group_name_H-M   'P 1'
#
loop_
_entity.id
_entity.type
_entity.pdbx_description
1 polymer ?
#
loop_
_entity_poly.entity_id
_entity_poly.type
_entity_poly.pdbx_seq_one_letter_code
_entity_poly.pdbx_strand_id
1 'polypeptide(L)' 'MKARTLISHGCQGFLASVMDTYLECPNIENLSVIYEFTDVFPDELLGLPPAREIEFGIKLILGSEPISKAPLNYG' A
#
# COMPACT_ATOMS: atom_id res chain seq x y z
N MET A 1 8.82 1.17 34.73
CA MET A 1 9.65 0.62 33.63
C MET A 1 9.30 1.38 32.34
N LYS A 2 10.25 1.81 31.50
CA LYS A 2 9.98 2.63 30.30
C LYS A 2 10.12 1.79 29.02
N ALA A 3 9.30 2.07 28.00
CA ALA A 3 9.35 1.36 26.71
C ALA A 3 10.75 1.36 26.08
N ARG A 4 11.47 2.49 26.16
CA ARG A 4 12.84 2.65 25.66
C ARG A 4 13.83 1.65 26.31
N THR A 5 13.65 1.37 27.60
CA THR A 5 14.49 0.42 28.34
C THR A 5 14.26 -1.02 27.90
N LEU A 6 13.02 -1.40 27.60
CA LEU A 6 12.67 -2.74 27.11
C LEU A 6 13.20 -2.98 25.69
N ILE A 7 13.04 -1.99 24.81
CA ILE A 7 13.57 -2.07 23.44
C ILE A 7 15.10 -2.18 23.46
N SER A 8 15.80 -1.45 24.35
CA SER A 8 17.26 -1.58 24.51
C SER A 8 17.72 -2.94 25.07
N HIS A 9 16.80 -3.76 25.57
CA HIS A 9 17.06 -5.13 26.04
C HIS A 9 16.55 -6.19 25.05
N GLY A 10 16.26 -5.80 23.81
CA GLY A 10 15.91 -6.73 22.73
C GLY A 10 14.42 -7.12 22.69
N CYS A 11 13.56 -6.49 23.49
CA CYS A 11 12.12 -6.70 23.37
C CYS A 11 11.58 -6.08 22.08
N GLN A 12 10.65 -6.78 21.43
CA GLN A 12 9.95 -6.28 20.25
C GLN A 12 9.00 -5.13 20.64
N GLY A 13 9.12 -3.99 19.97
CA GLY A 13 8.26 -2.83 20.15
C GLY A 13 7.35 -2.65 18.94
N PHE A 14 6.11 -2.25 19.17
CA PHE A 14 5.16 -1.88 18.12
C PHE A 14 4.78 -0.41 18.31
N LEU A 15 4.75 0.34 17.21
CA LEU A 15 4.17 1.68 17.21
C LEU A 15 2.68 1.55 16.95
N ALA A 16 1.87 2.15 17.83
CA ALA A 16 0.44 2.32 17.62
C ALA A 16 0.14 3.82 17.62
N SER A 17 -0.64 4.27 16.64
CA SER A 17 -1.17 5.62 16.60
C SER A 17 -2.68 5.54 16.76
N VAL A 18 -3.24 6.41 17.60
CA VAL A 18 -4.68 6.58 17.75
C VAL A 18 -5.03 7.93 17.13
N MET A 19 -5.92 7.92 16.15
CA MET A 19 -6.40 9.12 15.48
C MET A 19 -7.88 9.28 15.80
N ASP A 20 -8.26 10.48 16.23
CA ASP A 20 -9.66 10.84 16.44
C ASP A 20 -10.36 10.90 15.07
N THR A 21 -11.37 10.06 14.88
CA THR A 21 -12.12 9.96 13.62
C THR A 21 -13.24 11.00 13.53
N TYR A 22 -13.53 11.74 14.61
CA TYR A 22 -14.51 12.83 14.64
C TYR A 22 -13.91 14.18 14.28
N LEU A 23 -12.58 14.31 14.39
CA LEU A 23 -11.85 15.39 13.76
C LEU A 23 -11.65 14.98 12.31
N GLU A 24 -11.93 15.89 11.36
CA GLU A 24 -11.57 15.69 9.95
C GLU A 24 -10.16 15.12 9.91
N CYS A 25 -9.98 13.99 9.23
CA CYS A 25 -8.68 13.34 9.12
C CYS A 25 -7.64 14.43 8.83
N PRO A 26 -6.60 14.66 9.67
CA PRO A 26 -5.53 15.57 9.34
C PRO A 26 -5.14 15.30 7.90
N ASN A 27 -5.31 16.33 7.06
CA ASN A 27 -5.15 16.19 5.63
C ASN A 27 -3.83 15.45 5.42
N ILE A 28 -3.92 14.26 4.83
CA ILE A 28 -2.81 13.32 4.66
C ILE A 28 -1.69 14.03 3.89
N GLU A 29 -2.03 15.01 3.06
CA GLU A 29 -1.10 15.92 2.38
C GLU A 29 -0.15 16.62 3.37
N ASN A 30 -0.57 16.97 4.59
CA ASN A 30 0.26 17.65 5.59
C ASN A 30 1.29 16.74 6.28
N LEU A 31 1.29 15.43 6.00
CA LEU A 31 2.36 14.55 6.47
C LEU A 31 3.64 14.89 5.70
N SER A 32 4.73 15.21 6.41
CA SER A 32 6.02 15.61 5.81
C SER A 32 6.53 14.62 4.77
N VAL A 33 6.22 13.32 4.93
CA VAL A 33 6.59 12.27 3.98
C VAL A 33 5.80 12.38 2.67
N ILE A 34 4.55 12.81 2.72
CA ILE A 34 3.67 12.87 1.55
C ILE A 34 3.91 14.14 0.75
N TYR A 35 4.19 15.27 1.42
CA TYR A 35 4.61 16.52 0.77
C TYR A 35 5.88 16.33 -0.08
N GLU A 36 6.81 15.47 0.36
CA GLU A 36 8.07 15.18 -0.34
C GLU A 36 7.87 14.31 -1.60
N PHE A 37 6.73 13.61 -1.72
CA PHE A 37 6.42 12.68 -2.82
C PHE A 37 5.03 12.92 -3.42
N THR A 38 4.60 14.18 -3.53
CA THR A 38 3.29 14.57 -4.07
C THR A 38 3.09 14.14 -5.53
N ASP A 39 4.18 13.93 -6.28
CA ASP A 39 4.21 13.42 -7.65
C ASP A 39 3.98 11.90 -7.77
N VAL A 40 4.17 11.15 -6.67
CA VAL A 40 3.98 9.69 -6.62
C VAL A 40 2.52 9.31 -6.37
N PHE A 41 1.75 10.23 -5.76
CA PHE A 41 0.34 10.03 -5.42
C PHE A 41 -0.55 11.12 -6.07
N PRO A 42 -0.57 11.23 -7.41
CA PRO A 42 -1.44 12.18 -8.06
C PRO A 42 -2.91 11.78 -7.91
N ASP A 43 -3.81 12.76 -7.78
CA ASP A 43 -5.26 12.54 -7.72
C ASP A 43 -5.79 11.84 -8.99
N GLU A 44 -5.09 12.02 -10.10
CA GLU A 44 -5.36 11.38 -11.39
C GLU A 44 -4.16 10.52 -11.83
N LEU A 45 -4.42 9.32 -12.34
CA LEU A 45 -3.36 8.43 -12.84
C LEU A 45 -2.70 9.04 -14.09
N LEU A 46 -1.41 9.38 -14.01
CA LEU A 46 -0.62 10.03 -15.07
C LEU A 46 -0.25 9.13 -16.26
N GLY A 47 -0.94 8.02 -16.45
CA GLY A 47 -0.69 7.03 -17.50
C GLY A 47 0.18 5.86 -17.05
N LEU A 48 0.55 5.01 -18.00
CA LEU A 48 1.40 3.84 -17.72
C LEU A 48 2.83 4.31 -17.37
N PRO A 49 3.47 3.72 -16.36
CA PRO A 49 4.87 3.99 -16.08
C PRO A 49 5.74 3.64 -17.30
N PRO A 50 6.95 4.22 -17.43
CA PRO A 50 7.90 3.83 -18.47
C PRO A 50 8.08 2.31 -18.51
N ALA A 51 8.26 1.75 -19.70
CA ALA A 51 8.50 0.32 -19.85
C ALA A 51 9.69 -0.11 -18.99
N ARG A 52 9.41 -0.89 -17.95
CA ARG A 52 10.42 -1.55 -17.11
C ARG A 52 10.38 -3.03 -17.48
N GLU A 53 11.52 -3.61 -17.85
CA GLU A 53 11.63 -5.07 -17.97
C GLU A 53 11.53 -5.68 -16.57
N ILE A 54 10.32 -6.03 -16.17
CA ILE A 54 10.07 -6.76 -14.92
C ILE A 54 9.41 -8.08 -15.32
N GLU A 55 10.07 -9.18 -14.99
CA GLU A 55 9.50 -10.52 -15.15
C GLU A 55 8.46 -10.73 -14.05
N PHE A 56 7.18 -10.70 -14.42
CA PHE A 56 6.09 -11.02 -13.50
C PHE A 56 5.72 -12.49 -13.63
N GLY A 57 5.98 -13.27 -12.57
CA GLY A 57 5.60 -14.68 -12.47
C GLY A 57 4.28 -14.86 -11.73
N ILE A 58 3.32 -15.56 -12.33
CA ILE A 58 2.09 -15.99 -11.65
C ILE A 58 2.36 -17.35 -11.02
N LYS A 59 2.33 -17.42 -9.69
CA LYS A 59 2.43 -18.69 -8.97
C LYS A 59 1.05 -19.36 -8.91
N LEU A 60 0.93 -20.50 -9.57
CA LEU A 60 -0.28 -21.33 -9.50
C LEU A 60 -0.25 -22.21 -8.25
N ILE A 61 -1.42 -22.42 -7.65
CA ILE A 61 -1.60 -23.45 -6.63
C ILE A 61 -1.64 -24.81 -7.36
N LEU A 62 -1.10 -25.86 -6.74
CA LEU A 62 -1.17 -27.21 -7.30
C LEU A 62 -2.63 -27.59 -7.62
N GLY A 63 -2.88 -28.07 -8.85
CA GLY A 63 -4.22 -28.42 -9.32
C GLY A 63 -5.01 -27.26 -9.93
N SER A 64 -4.39 -26.10 -10.15
CA SER A 64 -5.02 -25.02 -10.93
C SER A 64 -5.13 -25.40 -12.41
N GLU A 65 -6.31 -25.22 -13.00
CA GLU A 65 -6.57 -25.47 -14.42
C GLU A 65 -6.97 -24.17 -15.14
N PRO A 66 -6.70 -24.03 -16.45
CA PRO A 66 -7.13 -22.86 -17.21
C PRO A 66 -8.65 -22.74 -17.25
N ILE A 67 -9.16 -21.51 -17.15
CA ILE A 67 -10.59 -21.21 -17.26
C ILE A 67 -10.82 -20.38 -18.53
N SER A 68 -11.87 -20.72 -19.28
CA SER A 68 -12.34 -19.95 -20.44
C SER A 68 -13.79 -19.54 -20.23
N LYS A 69 -14.08 -18.24 -20.35
CA LYS A 69 -15.44 -17.69 -20.25
C LYS A 69 -15.66 -16.70 -21.39
N ALA A 70 -16.83 -16.78 -22.03
CA ALA A 70 -17.19 -15.84 -23.08
C ALA A 70 -17.32 -14.41 -22.50
N PRO A 71 -16.97 -13.35 -23.27
CA PRO A 71 -17.24 -11.97 -22.89
C PRO A 71 -18.72 -11.75 -22.63
N LEU A 72 -19.04 -10.85 -21.69
CA LEU A 72 -20.41 -10.42 -21.48
C LEU A 72 -20.84 -9.54 -22.66
N ASN A 73 -22.00 -9.86 -23.26
CA ASN A 73 -22.59 -9.05 -24.32
C ASN A 73 -23.36 -7.89 -23.68
N TYR A 74 -22.98 -6.65 -24.01
CA TYR A 74 -23.64 -5.41 -23.56
C TYR A 74 -24.53 -4.78 -24.66
N GLY A 75 -24.97 -5.59 -25.62
CA GLY A 75 -25.81 -5.14 -26.74
C GLY A 75 -27.16 -4.59 -26.33
#